data_AF-A0AAW2QJC5-F1
#
_entry.id   AF-A0AAW2QJC5-F1
#
_cell.length_a   1.000
_cell.length_b   1.000
_cell.length_c   1.000
_cell.angle_alpha   90.00
_cell.angle_beta   90.00
_cell.angle_gamma   90.00
#
_symmetry.space_group_name_H-M   'P 1'
#
loop_
_entity.id
_entity.type
_entity.pdbx_description
1 polymer ?
#
loop_
_entity_poly.entity_id
_entity_poly.type
_entity_poly.pdbx_seq_one_letter_code
_entity_poly.pdbx_strand_id
1 'polypeptide(L)'
;MVLLWHANYQTEEGSMCHPSDAKAWRHFDQTHPNFTAEPRNVRLGLCTDGFAPHGHYDRTYSCWSIIFTPYNLPSRMCMSSEYMFLMMVIPGPSNLKRLINVYLEPLIEELKNLWHVGVLTRDSTMDEILKMRAALMWTVNDLPAYGMAFGWSSAGVMGCPVCIEDTRAFYLHNSRKACYFDCYRQFLPLKKAFTKNRVERKGARLRLTGEQIRDWAEEFSPAVEASLSLPDGYGQA
;
A
#
# COMPACT_ATOMS: atom_id res chain seq x y z
N MET A 1 -7.67 -2.69 27.84
CA MET A 1 -8.59 -1.58 27.47
C MET A 1 -8.17 -0.78 26.23
N VAL A 2 -6.87 -0.58 25.94
CA VAL A 2 -6.40 0.29 24.84
C VAL A 2 -6.72 -0.24 23.44
N LEU A 3 -6.63 -1.55 23.19
CA LEU A 3 -6.94 -2.16 21.89
C LEU A 3 -8.42 -2.10 21.49
N LEU A 4 -9.30 -1.79 22.45
CA LEU A 4 -10.73 -1.60 22.22
C LEU A 4 -11.11 -0.14 21.95
N TRP A 5 -10.12 0.78 21.97
CA TRP A 5 -10.40 2.20 21.84
C TRP A 5 -11.14 2.53 20.54
N HIS A 6 -10.70 1.96 19.42
CA HIS A 6 -11.33 2.18 18.11
C HIS A 6 -12.82 1.79 18.08
N ALA A 7 -13.22 0.81 18.88
CA ALA A 7 -14.60 0.32 18.95
C ALA A 7 -15.48 1.13 19.90
N ASN A 8 -14.89 1.76 20.91
CA ASN A 8 -15.61 2.51 21.96
C ASN A 8 -15.64 4.02 21.71
N TYR A 9 -14.79 4.52 20.81
CA TYR A 9 -14.69 5.93 20.45
C TYR A 9 -15.87 6.36 19.56
N GLN A 10 -16.33 7.59 19.74
CA GLN A 10 -17.35 8.23 18.91
C GLN A 10 -16.79 9.48 18.24
N THR A 11 -17.03 9.58 16.94
CA THR A 11 -16.61 10.72 16.11
C THR A 11 -17.82 11.55 15.72
N GLU A 12 -17.66 12.86 15.71
CA GLU A 12 -18.68 13.76 15.13
C GLU A 12 -18.87 13.48 13.64
N GLU A 13 -20.12 13.59 13.18
CA GLU A 13 -20.45 13.37 11.78
C GLU A 13 -19.71 14.37 10.88
N GLY A 14 -18.97 13.86 9.90
CA GLY A 14 -18.17 14.67 8.98
C GLY A 14 -16.72 14.91 9.43
N SER A 15 -16.32 14.49 10.63
CA SER A 15 -14.92 14.50 11.05
C SER A 15 -14.22 13.16 10.81
N MET A 16 -12.91 13.20 10.58
CA MET A 16 -12.04 12.02 10.47
C MET A 16 -10.88 12.21 11.44
N CYS A 17 -11.03 11.69 12.64
CA CYS A 17 -10.06 11.82 13.73
C CYS A 17 -9.16 10.59 13.85
N HIS A 18 -9.60 9.45 13.31
CA HIS A 18 -8.91 8.18 13.39
C HIS A 18 -9.11 7.37 12.09
N PRO A 19 -8.19 6.46 11.70
CA PRO A 19 -8.39 5.63 10.51
C PRO A 19 -9.67 4.77 10.52
N SER A 20 -10.24 4.46 11.69
CA SER A 20 -11.53 3.78 11.81
C SER A 20 -12.73 4.58 11.29
N ASP A 21 -12.59 5.91 11.18
CA ASP A 21 -13.63 6.78 10.61
C ASP A 21 -13.69 6.65 9.08
N ALA A 22 -12.63 6.14 8.46
CA ALA A 22 -12.50 6.08 7.01
C ALA A 22 -13.47 5.07 6.37
N LYS A 23 -13.94 5.41 5.17
CA LYS A 23 -14.80 4.51 4.36
C LYS A 23 -14.15 3.14 4.11
N ALA A 24 -12.82 3.10 3.97
CA ALA A 24 -12.07 1.86 3.76
C ALA A 24 -12.20 0.91 4.98
N TRP A 25 -12.14 1.44 6.19
CA TRP A 25 -12.32 0.65 7.41
C TRP A 25 -13.74 0.09 7.51
N ARG A 26 -14.75 0.94 7.30
CA ARG A 26 -16.16 0.52 7.31
C ARG A 26 -16.44 -0.55 6.26
N HIS A 27 -15.87 -0.40 5.07
CA HIS A 27 -15.98 -1.39 4.02
C HIS A 27 -15.32 -2.71 4.44
N PHE A 28 -14.12 -2.67 5.01
CA PHE A 28 -13.44 -3.85 5.53
C PHE A 28 -14.28 -4.59 6.59
N ASP A 29 -14.89 -3.86 7.52
CA ASP A 29 -15.76 -4.43 8.56
C ASP A 29 -17.01 -5.10 7.98
N GLN A 30 -17.61 -4.50 6.94
CA GLN A 30 -18.75 -5.09 6.23
C GLN A 30 -18.36 -6.35 5.45
N THR A 31 -17.17 -6.37 4.85
CA THR A 31 -16.67 -7.52 4.08
C THR A 31 -16.23 -8.67 4.97
N HIS A 32 -15.73 -8.39 6.19
CA HIS A 32 -15.16 -9.39 7.09
C HIS A 32 -15.83 -9.41 8.48
N PRO A 33 -17.16 -9.66 8.57
CA PRO A 33 -17.88 -9.60 9.84
C PRO A 33 -17.35 -10.59 10.89
N ASN A 34 -16.87 -11.77 10.46
CA ASN A 34 -16.26 -12.75 11.34
C ASN A 34 -14.95 -12.26 11.99
N PHE A 35 -14.22 -11.37 11.32
CA PHE A 35 -13.04 -10.73 11.90
C PHE A 35 -13.46 -9.60 12.85
N THR A 36 -14.41 -8.77 12.43
CA THR A 36 -14.86 -7.60 13.21
C THR A 36 -15.65 -7.97 14.46
N ALA A 37 -16.27 -9.15 14.50
CA ALA A 37 -16.99 -9.67 15.66
C ALA A 37 -16.13 -9.74 16.94
N GLU A 38 -14.81 -9.91 16.80
CA GLU A 38 -13.85 -9.77 17.89
C GLU A 38 -13.11 -8.42 17.77
N PRO A 39 -13.51 -7.37 18.52
CA PRO A 39 -12.93 -6.03 18.41
C PRO A 39 -11.46 -5.96 18.85
N ARG A 40 -10.97 -6.97 19.58
CA ARG A 40 -9.56 -7.10 19.98
C ARG A 40 -8.67 -7.59 18.84
N ASN A 41 -9.23 -8.03 17.71
CA ASN A 41 -8.45 -8.33 16.52
C ASN A 41 -7.72 -7.08 16.00
N VAL A 42 -6.46 -7.28 15.61
CA VAL A 42 -5.52 -6.19 15.34
C VAL A 42 -5.59 -5.76 13.88
N ARG A 43 -5.65 -4.46 13.65
CA ARG A 43 -5.59 -3.84 12.32
C ARG A 43 -4.25 -3.12 12.19
N LEU A 44 -3.47 -3.55 11.23
CA LEU A 44 -2.09 -3.11 11.02
C LEU A 44 -2.02 -2.20 9.79
N GLY A 45 -1.23 -1.13 9.89
CA GLY A 45 -0.66 -0.43 8.76
C GLY A 45 0.80 -0.81 8.60
N LEU A 46 1.24 -1.02 7.36
CA LEU A 46 2.65 -1.24 7.04
C LEU A 46 3.21 0.01 6.36
N CYS A 47 4.37 0.49 6.78
CA CYS A 47 5.13 1.46 6.00
C CYS A 47 6.51 0.93 5.67
N THR A 48 6.98 1.25 4.47
CA THR A 48 8.34 0.93 4.05
C THR A 48 8.91 2.03 3.16
N ASP A 49 10.18 2.34 3.39
CA ASP A 49 10.94 3.31 2.59
C ASP A 49 12.44 3.00 2.66
N GLY A 50 13.16 3.43 1.64
CA GLY A 50 14.62 3.35 1.57
C GLY A 50 15.26 4.65 2.03
N PHE A 51 16.10 4.61 3.06
CA PHE A 51 16.86 5.76 3.56
C PHE A 51 18.38 5.54 3.46
N ALA A 52 19.14 6.63 3.41
CA ALA A 52 20.60 6.61 3.34
C ALA A 52 21.22 7.01 4.69
N PRO A 53 21.62 6.06 5.57
CA PRO A 53 22.09 6.35 6.93
C PRO A 53 23.38 7.17 7.01
N HIS A 54 24.24 7.12 5.98
CA HIS A 54 25.56 7.78 5.99
C HIS A 54 25.61 9.12 5.23
N GLY A 55 24.46 9.63 4.78
CA GLY A 55 24.38 10.86 3.99
C GLY A 55 24.96 10.74 2.57
N HIS A 56 25.01 11.86 1.84
CA HIS A 56 25.38 11.93 0.41
C HIS A 56 26.86 11.69 0.09
N TYR A 57 27.70 11.34 1.06
CA TYR A 57 29.15 11.23 0.86
C TYR A 57 29.54 9.83 0.35
N ASP A 58 29.70 9.75 -0.98
CA ASP A 58 30.55 8.82 -1.75
C ASP A 58 30.33 7.30 -1.62
N ARG A 59 29.33 6.83 -0.86
CA ARG A 59 28.90 5.42 -0.86
C ARG A 59 27.39 5.33 -1.04
N THR A 60 26.96 4.67 -2.13
CA THR A 60 25.53 4.40 -2.41
C THR A 60 24.98 3.35 -1.45
N TYR A 61 24.86 3.67 -0.17
CA TYR A 61 24.27 2.78 0.83
C TYR A 61 22.81 3.13 1.05
N SER A 62 21.91 2.22 0.68
CA SER A 62 20.47 2.30 0.96
C SER A 62 20.11 1.27 2.01
N CYS A 63 19.32 1.68 2.99
CA CYS A 63 18.77 0.83 4.04
C CYS A 63 17.26 0.92 3.99
N TRP A 64 16.57 -0.21 4.10
CA TRP A 64 15.11 -0.25 4.06
C TRP A 64 14.56 -0.61 5.43
N SER A 65 13.59 0.14 5.91
CA SER A 65 12.84 -0.20 7.11
C SER A 65 11.46 -0.73 6.73
N ILE A 66 10.98 -1.71 7.50
CA ILE A 66 9.59 -2.16 7.47
C ILE A 66 9.03 -1.96 8.86
N ILE A 67 8.01 -1.12 8.96
CA ILE A 67 7.43 -0.68 10.22
C ILE A 67 5.94 -1.02 10.22
N PHE A 68 5.45 -1.62 11.31
CA PHE A 68 4.03 -1.80 11.57
C PHE A 68 3.50 -0.78 12.55
N THR A 69 2.25 -0.38 12.32
CA THR A 69 1.48 0.48 13.22
C THR A 69 0.14 -0.19 13.54
N PRO A 70 -0.19 -0.48 14.80
CA PRO A 70 -1.50 -0.98 15.18
C PRO A 70 -2.51 0.18 15.26
N TYR A 71 -3.47 0.18 14.35
CA TYR A 71 -4.54 1.18 14.31
C TYR A 71 -5.68 0.90 15.30
N ASN A 72 -5.55 -0.08 16.18
CA ASN A 72 -6.49 -0.26 17.29
C ASN A 72 -6.32 0.83 18.37
N LEU A 73 -5.14 1.45 18.41
CA LEU A 73 -4.76 2.44 19.42
C LEU A 73 -5.37 3.81 19.13
N PRO A 74 -5.57 4.67 20.15
CA PRO A 74 -5.96 6.06 19.95
C PRO A 74 -5.07 6.80 18.95
N SER A 75 -5.63 7.77 18.21
CA SER A 75 -4.92 8.49 17.13
C SER A 75 -3.58 9.08 17.54
N ARG A 76 -3.48 9.59 18.79
CA ARG A 76 -2.23 10.15 19.33
C ARG A 76 -1.17 9.08 19.58
N MET A 77 -1.59 7.86 19.91
CA MET A 77 -0.70 6.74 20.19
C MET A 77 -0.31 6.01 18.90
N CYS A 78 -1.26 5.72 18.01
CA CYS A 78 -0.96 4.91 16.82
C CYS A 78 0.11 5.55 15.93
N MET A 79 0.18 6.89 15.85
CA MET A 79 1.20 7.58 15.05
C MET A 79 2.46 7.96 15.85
N SER A 80 2.58 7.53 17.11
CA SER A 80 3.75 7.81 17.94
C SER A 80 4.83 6.75 17.75
N SER A 81 6.10 7.15 17.78
CA SER A 81 7.24 6.25 17.57
C SER A 81 7.30 5.07 18.54
N GLU A 82 6.77 5.24 19.75
CA GLU A 82 6.72 4.22 20.82
C GLU A 82 5.78 3.06 20.49
N TYR A 83 4.82 3.28 19.58
CA TYR A 83 3.85 2.27 19.15
C TYR A 83 4.04 1.87 17.68
N MET A 84 5.11 2.35 17.05
CA MET A 84 5.58 1.89 15.75
C MET A 84 6.59 0.76 15.95
N PHE A 85 6.28 -0.41 15.39
CA PHE A 85 7.12 -1.59 15.53
C PHE A 85 8.01 -1.73 14.30
N LEU A 86 9.32 -1.50 14.49
CA LEU A 86 10.31 -1.82 13.47
C LEU A 86 10.47 -3.34 13.39
N MET A 87 9.92 -3.93 12.34
CA MET A 87 9.93 -5.39 12.14
C MET A 87 11.20 -5.87 11.48
N MET A 88 11.72 -5.08 10.55
CA MET A 88 12.85 -5.49 9.73
C MET A 88 13.62 -4.28 9.26
N VAL A 89 14.94 -4.45 9.22
CA VAL A 89 15.88 -3.52 8.59
C VAL A 89 16.66 -4.32 7.55
N ILE A 90 16.58 -3.90 6.30
CA ILE A 90 17.28 -4.56 5.19
C ILE A 90 18.46 -3.67 4.78
N PRO A 91 19.70 -4.04 5.17
CA PRO A 91 20.88 -3.24 4.88
C PRO A 91 21.33 -3.35 3.41
N GLY A 92 21.90 -2.26 2.89
CA GLY A 92 22.60 -2.21 1.60
C GLY A 92 23.96 -2.93 1.64
N PRO A 93 24.64 -3.06 0.49
CA PRO A 93 25.35 -1.91 -0.08
C PRO A 93 24.84 -1.44 -1.44
N SER A 94 23.83 -2.11 -2.01
CA SER A 94 23.22 -1.79 -3.30
C SER A 94 21.72 -1.62 -3.13
N ASN A 95 21.06 -0.87 -4.01
CA ASN A 95 19.60 -0.77 -4.01
C ASN A 95 18.99 -2.18 -4.18
N LEU A 96 18.14 -2.57 -3.23
CA LEU A 96 17.50 -3.88 -3.14
C LEU A 96 16.60 -4.21 -4.34
N LYS A 97 16.25 -3.23 -5.19
CA LYS A 97 15.47 -3.37 -6.42
C LYS A 97 14.36 -4.43 -6.26
N ARG A 98 14.52 -5.59 -6.90
CA ARG A 98 13.54 -6.69 -6.95
C ARG A 98 13.67 -7.71 -5.81
N LEU A 99 14.75 -7.66 -5.04
CA LEU A 99 15.05 -8.64 -3.99
C LEU A 99 14.33 -8.37 -2.68
N ILE A 100 13.73 -7.18 -2.51
CA ILE A 100 12.95 -6.85 -1.30
C ILE A 100 11.85 -7.88 -1.02
N ASN A 101 11.25 -8.46 -2.05
CA ASN A 101 10.21 -9.48 -1.93
C ASN A 101 10.71 -10.76 -1.23
N VAL A 102 11.98 -11.12 -1.40
CA VAL A 102 12.58 -12.29 -0.72
C VAL A 102 12.64 -12.07 0.78
N TYR A 103 12.96 -10.83 1.20
CA TYR A 103 12.97 -10.48 2.62
C TYR A 103 11.56 -10.35 3.20
N LEU A 104 10.58 -9.94 2.38
CA LEU A 104 9.18 -9.82 2.79
C LEU A 104 8.45 -11.16 2.87
N GLU A 105 8.95 -12.22 2.24
CA GLU A 105 8.33 -13.55 2.23
C GLU A 105 7.95 -14.07 3.63
N PRO A 106 8.87 -14.17 4.62
CA PRO A 106 8.51 -14.64 5.96
C PRO A 106 7.49 -13.72 6.64
N LEU A 107 7.56 -12.41 6.42
CA LEU A 107 6.60 -11.45 6.95
C LEU A 107 5.19 -11.70 6.38
N ILE A 108 5.11 -11.96 5.07
CA ILE A 108 3.85 -12.25 4.38
C ILE A 108 3.25 -13.57 4.90
N GLU A 109 4.08 -14.60 5.13
CA GLU A 109 3.63 -15.86 5.71
C GLU A 109 3.08 -15.68 7.13
N GLU A 110 3.75 -14.91 7.98
CA GLU A 110 3.27 -14.59 9.32
C GLU A 110 1.95 -13.81 9.29
N LEU A 111 1.82 -12.82 8.41
CA LEU A 111 0.57 -12.08 8.21
C LEU A 111 -0.57 -13.00 7.75
N LYS A 112 -0.31 -13.91 6.82
CA LYS A 112 -1.28 -14.93 6.38
C LYS A 112 -1.68 -15.83 7.53
N ASN A 113 -0.73 -16.27 8.35
CA ASN A 113 -1.00 -17.10 9.52
C ASN A 113 -1.85 -16.36 10.57
N LEU A 114 -1.51 -15.12 10.89
CA LEU A 114 -2.29 -14.25 11.78
C LEU A 114 -3.70 -13.99 11.23
N TRP A 115 -3.85 -13.89 9.91
CA TRP A 115 -5.15 -13.73 9.28
C TRP A 115 -5.98 -15.02 9.30
N HIS A 116 -5.45 -16.16 8.87
CA HIS A 116 -6.24 -17.39 8.71
C HIS A 116 -6.39 -18.20 10.01
N VAL A 117 -5.31 -18.30 10.79
CA VAL A 117 -5.28 -19.09 12.02
C VAL A 117 -5.47 -18.17 13.22
N GLY A 118 -4.68 -17.11 13.33
CA GLY A 118 -4.59 -16.29 14.55
C GLY A 118 -3.79 -16.97 15.67
N VAL A 119 -3.62 -16.25 16.78
CA VAL A 119 -2.79 -16.65 17.92
C VAL A 119 -3.58 -16.58 19.22
N LEU A 120 -3.42 -17.57 20.10
CA LEU A 120 -4.01 -17.52 21.44
C LEU A 120 -3.29 -16.45 22.26
N THR A 121 -4.03 -15.45 22.71
CA THR A 121 -3.52 -14.31 23.47
C THR A 121 -4.35 -14.14 24.73
N ARG A 122 -3.69 -13.85 25.86
CA ARG A 122 -4.37 -13.52 27.12
C ARG A 122 -4.58 -12.01 27.20
N ASP A 123 -5.83 -11.59 27.31
CA ASP A 123 -6.19 -10.22 27.62
C ASP A 123 -5.97 -9.97 29.12
N SER A 124 -4.97 -9.16 29.47
CA SER A 124 -4.68 -8.82 30.86
C SER A 124 -5.76 -7.96 31.53
N THR A 125 -6.63 -7.32 30.75
CA THR A 125 -7.70 -6.46 31.29
C THR A 125 -8.90 -7.30 31.73
N MET A 126 -9.29 -8.29 30.92
CA MET A 126 -10.45 -9.15 31.17
C MET A 126 -10.08 -10.50 31.78
N ASP A 127 -8.78 -10.80 31.83
CA ASP A 127 -8.20 -12.10 32.22
C ASP A 127 -8.71 -13.29 31.39
N GLU A 128 -8.98 -13.04 30.11
CA GLU A 128 -9.53 -14.03 29.18
C GLU A 128 -8.50 -14.46 28.14
N ILE A 129 -8.56 -15.73 27.74
CA ILE A 129 -7.80 -16.22 26.58
C ILE A 129 -8.71 -16.10 25.36
N LEU A 130 -8.24 -15.37 24.35
CA LEU A 130 -8.93 -15.19 23.08
C LEU A 130 -8.04 -15.59 21.91
N LYS A 131 -8.66 -15.94 20.79
CA LYS A 131 -7.95 -16.19 19.54
C LYS A 131 -7.84 -14.88 18.76
N MET A 132 -6.70 -14.21 18.88
CA MET A 132 -6.45 -12.93 18.24
C MET A 132 -6.02 -13.13 16.79
N ARG A 133 -6.67 -12.43 15.86
CA ARG A 133 -6.28 -12.37 14.45
C ARG A 133 -5.75 -10.97 14.13
N ALA A 134 -4.95 -10.87 13.08
CA ALA A 134 -4.49 -9.58 12.56
C ALA A 134 -4.83 -9.42 11.08
N ALA A 135 -5.11 -8.19 10.67
CA ALA A 135 -5.36 -7.80 9.29
C ALA A 135 -4.46 -6.63 8.89
N LEU A 136 -3.80 -6.74 7.73
CA LEU A 136 -3.10 -5.63 7.11
C LEU A 136 -4.13 -4.78 6.35
N MET A 137 -4.38 -3.55 6.81
CA MET A 137 -5.40 -2.67 6.24
C MET A 137 -4.92 -1.95 4.98
N TRP A 138 -3.69 -1.42 5.03
CA TRP A 138 -3.08 -0.70 3.92
C TRP A 138 -1.58 -0.55 4.13
N THR A 139 -0.90 -0.13 3.06
CA THR A 139 0.52 0.18 3.07
C THR A 139 0.74 1.66 2.79
N VAL A 140 1.69 2.28 3.50
CA VAL A 140 2.04 3.70 3.40
C VAL A 140 3.44 3.80 2.84
N ASN A 141 3.53 4.13 1.56
CA ASN A 141 4.79 4.21 0.83
C ASN A 141 4.74 5.42 -0.11
N ASP A 142 5.89 6.01 -0.40
CA ASP A 142 5.99 6.90 -1.55
C ASP A 142 5.95 6.09 -2.86
N LEU A 143 5.84 6.76 -4.01
CA LEU A 143 5.67 6.07 -5.28
C LEU A 143 6.90 5.22 -5.68
N PRO A 144 8.16 5.69 -5.49
CA PRO A 144 9.35 4.84 -5.63
C PRO A 144 9.35 3.61 -4.73
N ALA A 145 9.05 3.77 -3.43
CA ALA A 145 9.04 2.67 -2.48
C ALA A 145 7.95 1.64 -2.80
N TYR A 146 6.76 2.12 -3.19
CA TYR A 146 5.69 1.28 -3.71
C TYR A 146 6.16 0.44 -4.91
N GLY A 147 6.83 1.07 -5.88
CA GLY A 147 7.34 0.36 -7.06
C GLY A 147 8.29 -0.78 -6.71
N MET A 148 9.19 -0.55 -5.76
CA MET A 148 10.14 -1.58 -5.33
C MET A 148 9.47 -2.67 -4.48
N ALA A 149 8.65 -2.30 -3.49
CA ALA A 149 8.01 -3.23 -2.56
C ALA A 149 6.92 -4.12 -3.20
N PHE A 150 6.26 -3.65 -4.26
CA PHE A 150 5.18 -4.38 -4.94
C PHE A 150 5.52 -4.77 -6.39
N GLY A 151 6.78 -4.57 -6.82
CA GLY A 151 7.23 -4.93 -8.16
C GLY A 151 6.62 -4.09 -9.29
N TRP A 152 6.06 -2.92 -8.99
CA TRP A 152 5.48 -2.01 -9.98
C TRP A 152 6.55 -1.11 -10.61
N SER A 153 6.49 -0.90 -11.93
CA SER A 153 7.36 0.09 -12.56
C SER A 153 6.82 1.50 -12.30
N SER A 154 7.49 2.26 -11.45
CA SER A 154 7.16 3.68 -11.22
C SER A 154 7.73 4.62 -12.31
N ALA A 155 8.48 4.08 -13.26
CA ALA A 155 9.12 4.81 -14.35
C ALA A 155 8.32 4.73 -15.66
N GLY A 156 8.58 5.68 -16.57
CA GLY A 156 7.95 5.72 -17.89
C GLY A 156 6.49 6.18 -17.84
N VAL A 157 5.69 5.73 -18.82
CA VAL A 157 4.26 6.10 -18.96
C VAL A 157 3.31 5.21 -18.13
N MET A 158 3.79 4.07 -17.64
CA MET A 158 3.04 3.11 -16.81
C MET A 158 3.25 3.30 -15.29
N GLY A 159 3.71 4.46 -14.87
CA GLY A 159 3.99 4.76 -13.46
C GLY A 159 2.75 4.78 -12.55
N CYS A 160 1.53 4.75 -13.10
CA CYS A 160 0.30 4.76 -12.31
C CYS A 160 -0.27 3.35 -12.08
N PRO A 161 -0.19 2.79 -10.87
CA PRO A 161 -0.71 1.44 -10.56
C PRO A 161 -2.24 1.34 -10.63
N VAL A 162 -2.93 2.48 -10.59
CA VAL A 162 -4.40 2.53 -10.71
C VAL A 162 -4.85 2.47 -12.17
N CYS A 163 -4.08 3.10 -13.08
CA CYS A 163 -4.42 3.12 -14.51
C CYS A 163 -3.91 1.88 -15.23
N ILE A 164 -2.79 1.31 -14.77
CA ILE A 164 -2.14 0.17 -15.41
C ILE A 164 -1.82 0.55 -16.88
N GLU A 165 -2.31 -0.21 -17.85
CA GLU A 165 -2.14 0.01 -19.30
C GLU A 165 -3.03 1.15 -19.84
N ASP A 166 -4.11 1.50 -19.15
CA ASP A 166 -5.09 2.51 -19.55
C ASP A 166 -4.62 3.95 -19.24
N THR A 167 -3.35 4.10 -18.87
CA THR A 167 -2.69 5.37 -18.66
C THR A 167 -2.74 6.23 -19.93
N ARG A 168 -3.08 7.51 -19.78
CA ARG A 168 -3.04 8.49 -20.88
C ARG A 168 -1.69 9.20 -20.99
N ALA A 169 -0.72 8.76 -20.18
CA ALA A 169 0.62 9.32 -20.20
C ALA A 169 1.29 9.04 -21.54
N PHE A 170 2.13 9.98 -21.97
CA PHE A 170 2.79 9.92 -23.26
C PHE A 170 4.23 10.41 -23.14
N TYR A 171 5.08 9.99 -24.08
CA TYR A 171 6.43 10.52 -24.19
C TYR A 171 6.43 11.81 -25.02
N LEU A 172 7.10 12.84 -24.52
CA LEU A 172 7.35 14.05 -25.28
C LEU A 172 8.26 13.74 -26.47
N HIS A 173 7.84 14.10 -27.69
CA HIS A 173 8.56 13.76 -28.93
C HIS A 173 10.06 14.10 -28.89
N ASN A 174 10.41 15.30 -28.42
CA ASN A 174 11.80 15.79 -28.47
C ASN A 174 12.65 15.31 -27.30
N SER A 175 12.10 15.30 -26.08
CA SER A 175 12.86 14.97 -24.87
C SER A 175 12.78 13.49 -24.49
N ARG A 176 11.85 12.74 -25.10
CA ARG A 176 11.47 11.36 -24.73
C ARG A 176 11.14 11.18 -23.25
N LYS A 177 10.82 12.27 -22.54
CA LYS A 177 10.40 12.20 -21.13
C LYS A 177 8.93 11.82 -21.04
N ALA A 178 8.61 10.92 -20.13
CA ALA A 178 7.23 10.59 -19.79
C ALA A 178 6.51 11.83 -19.24
N CYS A 179 5.31 12.09 -19.75
CA CYS A 179 4.48 13.22 -19.38
C CYS A 179 3.09 12.73 -18.98
N TYR A 180 2.65 13.17 -17.79
CA TYR A 180 1.33 12.89 -17.23
C TYR A 180 0.40 14.12 -17.32
N PHE A 181 0.76 15.09 -18.16
CA PHE A 181 -0.01 16.31 -18.32
C PHE A 181 -1.41 16.01 -18.88
N ASP A 182 -2.44 16.58 -18.25
CA ASP A 182 -3.86 16.37 -18.57
C ASP A 182 -4.40 14.93 -18.36
N CYS A 183 -3.59 14.02 -17.80
CA CYS A 183 -4.00 12.64 -17.53
C CYS A 183 -4.93 12.53 -16.29
N TYR A 184 -4.75 13.43 -15.32
CA TYR A 184 -5.42 13.43 -14.01
C TYR A 184 -6.95 13.62 -14.04
N ARG A 185 -7.49 14.17 -15.14
CA ARG A 185 -8.91 14.54 -15.21
C ARG A 185 -9.88 13.36 -15.26
N GLN A 186 -9.40 12.17 -15.62
CA GLN A 186 -10.22 10.96 -15.67
C GLN A 186 -10.87 10.61 -14.32
N PHE A 187 -10.24 10.98 -13.20
CA PHE A 187 -10.76 10.73 -11.84
C PHE A 187 -11.64 11.86 -11.29
N LEU A 188 -11.82 12.96 -12.03
CA LEU A 188 -12.66 14.08 -11.65
C LEU A 188 -14.01 14.00 -12.37
N PRO A 189 -15.08 14.60 -11.80
CA PRO A 189 -16.36 14.70 -12.49
C PRO A 189 -16.21 15.35 -13.87
N LEU A 190 -16.90 14.81 -14.87
CA LEU A 190 -16.89 15.33 -16.24
C LEU A 190 -17.45 16.76 -16.26
N LYS A 191 -16.55 17.76 -16.29
CA LYS A 191 -16.90 19.17 -16.49
C LYS A 191 -16.62 19.59 -17.94
N LYS A 192 -17.48 20.45 -18.51
CA LYS A 192 -17.46 20.83 -19.94
C LYS A 192 -16.29 21.71 -20.38
N ALA A 193 -15.60 22.44 -19.50
CA ALA A 193 -14.60 23.39 -19.96
C ALA A 193 -13.56 23.66 -18.87
N PHE A 194 -12.36 23.13 -19.06
CA PHE A 194 -11.13 23.79 -18.61
C PHE A 194 -10.04 23.28 -19.56
N THR A 195 -9.43 24.23 -20.27
CA THR A 195 -8.29 24.15 -21.21
C THR A 195 -8.48 23.39 -22.53
N LYS A 196 -8.41 24.15 -23.65
CA LYS A 196 -8.31 23.76 -25.08
C LYS A 196 -9.52 23.14 -25.81
N ASN A 197 -10.76 23.55 -25.55
CA ASN A 197 -11.93 23.13 -26.35
C ASN A 197 -12.08 21.59 -26.55
N ARG A 198 -11.43 20.79 -25.70
CA ARG A 198 -11.46 19.34 -25.79
C ARG A 198 -12.46 18.86 -24.75
N VAL A 199 -13.51 18.20 -25.21
CA VAL A 199 -14.46 17.53 -24.34
C VAL A 199 -13.84 16.20 -23.92
N GLU A 200 -13.53 16.06 -22.64
CA GLU A 200 -13.12 14.77 -22.08
C GLU A 200 -14.32 13.83 -22.05
N ARG A 201 -14.18 12.69 -22.74
CA ARG A 201 -15.25 11.68 -22.87
C ARG A 201 -14.90 10.35 -22.20
N LYS A 202 -13.61 10.08 -21.96
CA LYS A 202 -13.14 8.85 -21.30
C LYS A 202 -13.05 9.12 -19.79
N GLY A 203 -13.81 8.38 -18.99
CA GLY A 203 -13.72 8.41 -17.53
C GLY A 203 -12.52 7.61 -17.04
N ALA A 204 -12.28 7.64 -15.72
CA ALA A 204 -11.33 6.75 -15.08
C ALA A 204 -11.68 5.29 -15.34
N ARG A 205 -10.66 4.45 -15.54
CA ARG A 205 -10.81 2.99 -15.46
C ARG A 205 -11.44 2.63 -14.11
N LEU A 206 -12.32 1.64 -14.11
CA LEU A 206 -12.77 1.02 -12.87
C LEU A 206 -11.56 0.45 -12.13
N ARG A 207 -11.46 0.72 -10.83
CA ARG A 207 -10.41 0.14 -10.01
C ARG A 207 -10.58 -1.37 -10.02
N LEU A 208 -9.52 -2.08 -10.41
CA LEU A 208 -9.51 -3.53 -10.37
C LEU A 208 -9.53 -4.02 -8.91
N THR A 209 -10.21 -5.14 -8.68
CA THR A 209 -10.13 -5.85 -7.39
C THR A 209 -8.75 -6.49 -7.23
N GLY A 210 -8.40 -6.89 -6.00
CA GLY A 210 -7.14 -7.61 -5.76
C GLY A 210 -7.04 -8.91 -6.56
N GLU A 211 -8.15 -9.62 -6.74
CA GLU A 211 -8.23 -10.82 -7.58
C GLU A 211 -7.98 -10.48 -9.05
N GLN A 212 -8.63 -9.45 -9.58
CA GLN A 212 -8.41 -9.01 -10.96
C GLN A 212 -6.96 -8.54 -11.21
N ILE A 213 -6.34 -7.88 -10.23
CA ILE A 213 -4.92 -7.49 -10.32
C ILE A 213 -4.02 -8.72 -10.31
N ARG A 214 -4.32 -9.72 -9.47
CA ARG A 214 -3.57 -10.97 -9.43
C ARG A 214 -3.70 -11.73 -10.75
N ASP A 215 -4.92 -11.92 -11.24
CA ASP A 215 -5.18 -12.62 -12.49
C ASP A 215 -4.53 -11.88 -13.66
N TRP A 216 -4.63 -10.54 -13.70
CA TRP A 216 -3.89 -9.70 -14.66
C TRP A 216 -2.37 -9.87 -14.53
N ALA A 217 -1.82 -9.91 -13.32
CA ALA A 217 -0.40 -10.10 -13.11
C ALA A 217 0.08 -11.50 -13.51
N GLU A 218 -0.75 -12.52 -13.36
CA GLU A 218 -0.47 -13.92 -13.78
C GLU A 218 -0.42 -14.06 -15.31
N GLU A 219 -1.12 -13.21 -16.06
CA GLU A 219 -0.98 -13.13 -17.52
C GLU A 219 0.43 -12.71 -17.97
N PHE A 220 1.22 -12.09 -17.09
CA PHE A 220 2.61 -11.70 -17.35
C PHE A 220 3.56 -12.55 -16.50
N SER A 221 4.45 -13.31 -17.14
CA SER A 221 5.39 -14.19 -16.42
C SER A 221 6.23 -13.43 -15.37
N PRO A 222 6.50 -14.05 -14.19
CA PRO A 222 7.37 -13.45 -13.18
C PRO A 222 8.72 -13.12 -13.81
N ALA A 223 9.16 -11.88 -13.63
CA ALA A 223 10.33 -11.35 -14.30
C ALA A 223 11.69 -11.94 -13.83
N VAL A 224 11.65 -13.10 -13.16
CA VAL A 224 12.77 -13.96 -12.78
C VAL A 224 13.10 -14.94 -13.93
N GLU A 225 12.12 -15.28 -14.77
CA GLU A 225 12.35 -16.08 -15.97
C GLU A 225 12.54 -15.16 -17.18
N ALA A 226 13.70 -15.27 -17.80
CA ALA A 226 14.08 -14.44 -18.93
C ALA A 226 13.20 -14.71 -20.16
N SER A 227 12.92 -13.63 -20.87
CA SER A 227 12.33 -13.49 -22.23
C SER A 227 10.80 -13.56 -22.38
N LEU A 228 10.21 -12.39 -22.71
CA LEU A 228 8.84 -12.05 -23.18
C LEU A 228 7.78 -11.82 -22.08
N SER A 229 6.71 -11.03 -22.22
CA SER A 229 6.35 -9.88 -23.06
C SER A 229 5.73 -8.84 -22.11
N LEU A 230 6.55 -7.97 -21.54
CA LEU A 230 6.03 -6.90 -20.67
C LEU A 230 5.13 -5.97 -21.50
N PRO A 231 4.10 -5.33 -20.91
CA PRO A 231 3.25 -4.42 -21.65
C PRO A 231 4.07 -3.29 -22.29
N ASP A 232 3.63 -2.83 -23.47
CA ASP A 232 4.31 -1.77 -24.21
C ASP A 232 4.55 -0.54 -23.31
N GLY A 233 5.82 -0.14 -23.18
CA GLY A 233 6.24 0.97 -22.32
C GLY A 233 6.71 0.59 -20.91
N TYR A 234 6.73 -0.70 -20.53
CA TYR A 234 7.19 -1.11 -19.20
C TYR A 234 8.69 -0.89 -19.04
N GLY A 235 9.08 -0.10 -18.04
CA GLY A 235 10.50 0.17 -17.76
C GLY A 235 11.23 0.96 -18.86
N GLN A 236 10.51 1.52 -19.83
CA GLN A 236 11.09 2.40 -20.84
C GLN A 236 11.26 3.80 -20.24
N ALA A 237 12.52 4.21 -20.04
CA ALA A 237 12.89 5.53 -19.52
C ALA A 237 13.22 6.51 -20.66
#